data_AF-A0A7C6S780-F1
#
_entry.id   AF-A0A7C6S780-F1
#
_cell.length_a   1.000
_cell.length_b   1.000
_cell.length_c   1.000
_cell.angle_alpha   90.00
_cell.angle_beta   90.00
_cell.angle_gamma   90.00
#
_symmetry.space_group_name_H-M   'P 1'
#
loop_
_entity.id
_entity.type
_entity.pdbx_description
1 polymer ?
#
loop_
_entity_poly.entity_id
_entity_poly.type
_entity_poly.pdbx_seq_one_letter_code
_entity_poly.pdbx_strand_id
1 'polypeptide(L)'
;KGQALVTGESIGQVASQTLEALQVTNAVVDLPVIRPLIGMDKEEIIKRAQEIDTYGISIRPYEDCCTIFVPRHPVTRPRLRQVEEAERVLPVVELLGEALGKTEVIKITEKGREGNGSDYGHHEPAQLP
;
A
#
# COMPACT_ATOMS: atom_id res chain seq x y z
N LYS A 1 7.38 0.34 17.82
CA LYS A 1 7.42 -0.56 16.64
C LYS A 1 6.00 -1.06 16.37
N GLY A 2 5.57 -1.16 15.11
CA GLY A 2 4.26 -1.75 14.76
C GLY A 2 4.24 -3.25 15.04
N GLN A 3 3.07 -3.79 15.39
CA GLN A 3 2.90 -5.22 15.72
C GLN A 3 2.21 -6.02 14.60
N ALA A 4 1.70 -5.35 13.57
CA ALA A 4 1.00 -5.93 12.43
C ALA A 4 1.07 -4.99 11.22
N LEU A 5 0.80 -5.53 10.03
CA LEU A 5 0.52 -4.76 8.82
C LEU A 5 -0.98 -4.75 8.57
N VAL A 6 -1.52 -3.63 8.09
CA VAL A 6 -2.93 -3.53 7.69
C VAL A 6 -2.98 -3.17 6.21
N THR A 7 -3.76 -3.92 5.42
CA THR A 7 -3.91 -3.67 3.97
C THR A 7 -5.39 -3.50 3.61
N GLY A 8 -5.64 -2.82 2.49
CA GLY A 8 -6.96 -2.66 1.89
C GLY A 8 -7.33 -3.73 0.87
N GLU A 9 -6.71 -4.92 0.93
CA GLU A 9 -6.92 -5.99 -0.04
C GLU A 9 -8.31 -6.64 0.12
N SER A 10 -8.98 -6.94 -1.00
CA SER A 10 -10.22 -7.73 -1.07
C SER A 10 -10.07 -8.89 -2.07
N ILE A 11 -10.43 -10.11 -1.68
CA ILE A 11 -10.21 -11.29 -2.54
C ILE A 11 -11.06 -11.19 -3.81
N GLY A 12 -10.41 -11.40 -4.95
CA GLY A 12 -11.07 -11.52 -6.25
C GLY A 12 -11.45 -10.19 -6.91
N GLN A 13 -11.08 -9.05 -6.33
CA GLN A 13 -11.37 -7.74 -6.91
C GLN A 13 -10.42 -7.37 -8.06
N VAL A 14 -9.13 -7.72 -7.95
CA VAL A 14 -8.10 -7.49 -8.98
C VAL A 14 -7.16 -8.70 -9.09
N ALA A 15 -6.39 -8.77 -10.19
CA ALA A 15 -5.49 -9.90 -10.46
C ALA A 15 -4.43 -10.14 -9.37
N SER A 16 -3.98 -9.09 -8.68
CA SER A 16 -3.02 -9.17 -7.57
C SER A 16 -3.66 -9.59 -6.23
N GLN A 17 -4.98 -9.77 -6.17
CA GLN A 17 -5.72 -10.11 -4.95
C GLN A 17 -6.42 -11.47 -5.06
N THR A 18 -5.77 -12.43 -5.73
CA THR A 18 -6.16 -13.85 -5.66
C THR A 18 -5.56 -14.50 -4.42
N LEU A 19 -6.09 -15.65 -3.99
CA LEU A 19 -5.54 -16.40 -2.86
C LEU A 19 -4.05 -16.74 -3.06
N GLU A 20 -3.66 -17.11 -4.28
CA GLU A 20 -2.27 -17.37 -4.63
C GLU A 20 -1.40 -16.12 -4.56
N ALA A 21 -1.90 -14.98 -5.03
CA ALA A 21 -1.15 -13.72 -4.95
C ALA A 21 -0.96 -13.28 -3.50
N LEU A 22 -2.00 -13.39 -2.66
CA LEU A 22 -1.91 -13.10 -1.23
C LEU A 22 -0.91 -14.02 -0.54
N GLN A 23 -0.89 -15.30 -0.89
CA GLN A 23 0.07 -16.26 -0.34
C GLN A 23 1.51 -15.92 -0.71
N VAL A 24 1.75 -15.58 -1.99
CA VAL A 24 3.09 -15.23 -2.48
C VAL A 24 3.59 -13.94 -1.81
N THR A 25 2.77 -12.89 -1.73
CA THR A 25 3.16 -11.63 -1.08
C THR A 25 3.40 -11.80 0.42
N ASN A 26 2.63 -12.66 1.09
CA ASN A 26 2.84 -12.94 2.53
C ASN A 26 4.13 -13.72 2.81
N ALA A 27 4.74 -14.36 1.82
CA ALA A 27 5.91 -15.21 2.04
C ALA A 27 7.13 -14.45 2.57
N VAL A 28 7.17 -13.12 2.38
CA VAL A 28 8.26 -12.24 2.82
C VAL A 28 7.92 -11.43 4.08
N VAL A 29 6.81 -11.74 4.76
CA VAL A 29 6.31 -10.98 5.90
C VAL A 29 6.12 -11.89 7.11
N ASP A 30 6.87 -11.63 8.19
CA ASP A 30 6.73 -12.34 9.47
C ASP A 30 5.64 -11.75 10.38
N LEU A 31 5.21 -10.51 10.11
CA LEU A 31 4.17 -9.82 10.88
C LEU A 31 2.77 -10.31 10.47
N PRO A 32 1.80 -10.36 11.40
CA PRO A 32 0.40 -10.55 11.04
C PRO A 32 -0.08 -9.50 10.04
N VAL A 33 -0.71 -9.94 8.94
CA VAL A 33 -1.30 -9.05 7.93
C VAL A 33 -2.84 -9.06 8.08
N ILE A 34 -3.37 -7.97 8.61
CA ILE A 34 -4.80 -7.77 8.84
C ILE A 34 -5.45 -7.19 7.58
N ARG A 35 -6.52 -7.82 7.10
CA ARG A 35 -7.22 -7.46 5.86
C ARG A 35 -8.71 -7.19 6.13
N PRO A 36 -9.08 -6.00 6.62
CA PRO A 36 -10.47 -5.71 7.01
C PRO A 36 -11.48 -5.83 5.86
N LEU A 37 -11.03 -5.67 4.62
CA LEU A 37 -11.88 -5.66 3.42
C LEU A 37 -11.94 -7.02 2.71
N ILE A 38 -11.34 -8.08 3.28
CA ILE A 38 -10.97 -9.30 2.54
C ILE A 38 -12.14 -10.03 1.86
N GLY A 39 -13.34 -9.91 2.42
CA GLY A 39 -14.57 -10.52 1.90
C GLY A 39 -15.64 -9.51 1.52
N MET A 40 -15.29 -8.22 1.43
CA MET A 40 -16.22 -7.16 1.01
C MET A 40 -16.21 -7.01 -0.50
N ASP A 41 -17.37 -6.77 -1.10
CA ASP A 41 -17.45 -6.35 -2.49
C ASP A 41 -17.12 -4.86 -2.67
N LYS A 42 -17.02 -4.45 -3.94
CA LYS A 42 -16.64 -3.08 -4.31
C LYS A 42 -17.66 -2.03 -3.83
N GLU A 43 -18.94 -2.33 -3.89
CA GLU A 43 -20.01 -1.40 -3.51
C GLU A 43 -20.02 -1.19 -2.00
N GLU A 44 -19.79 -2.25 -1.22
CA GLU A 44 -19.63 -2.16 0.22
C GLU A 44 -18.42 -1.30 0.62
N ILE A 45 -17.28 -1.46 -0.07
CA ILE A 45 -16.07 -0.66 0.16
C ILE A 45 -16.32 0.81 -0.19
N ILE A 46 -16.97 1.09 -1.33
CA ILE A 46 -17.32 2.46 -1.75
C ILE A 46 -18.25 3.11 -0.72
N LYS A 47 -19.28 2.39 -0.28
CA LYS A 47 -20.22 2.90 0.73
C LYS A 47 -19.48 3.25 2.03
N ARG A 48 -18.60 2.38 2.53
CA ARG A 48 -17.78 2.69 3.71
C ARG A 48 -16.89 3.90 3.48
N ALA A 49 -16.25 4.00 2.31
CA ALA A 49 -15.39 5.12 1.97
C ALA A 49 -16.14 6.46 1.94
N GLN A 50 -17.43 6.45 1.53
CA GLN A 50 -18.33 7.60 1.60
C GLN A 50 -18.74 7.92 3.03
N GLU A 51 -19.05 6.91 3.85
CA GLU A 51 -19.41 7.07 5.28
C GLU A 51 -18.29 7.72 6.10
N ILE A 52 -17.02 7.52 5.72
CA ILE A 52 -15.84 8.11 6.38
C ILE A 52 -15.20 9.27 5.60
N ASP A 53 -15.91 9.84 4.62
CA ASP A 53 -15.50 11.02 3.83
C ASP A 53 -14.18 10.87 3.05
N THR A 54 -13.74 9.64 2.76
CA THR A 54 -12.49 9.38 2.00
C THR A 54 -12.71 9.24 0.50
N TYR A 55 -13.92 8.86 0.07
CA TYR A 55 -14.20 8.50 -1.33
C TYR A 55 -13.78 9.59 -2.32
N GLY A 56 -14.17 10.85 -2.08
CA GLY A 56 -13.87 11.97 -2.97
C GLY A 56 -12.37 12.25 -3.13
N ILE A 57 -11.58 12.01 -2.09
CA ILE A 57 -10.12 12.16 -2.11
C ILE A 57 -9.48 11.03 -2.94
N SER A 58 -9.97 9.80 -2.75
CA SER A 58 -9.42 8.56 -3.34
C SER A 58 -9.68 8.40 -4.84
N ILE A 59 -10.70 9.06 -5.41
CA ILE A 59 -11.03 8.97 -6.85
C ILE A 59 -10.43 10.08 -7.71
N ARG A 60 -9.60 10.97 -7.13
CA ARG A 60 -9.00 12.09 -7.88
C ARG A 60 -8.09 11.54 -8.99
N PRO A 61 -8.10 12.16 -10.19
CA PRO A 61 -7.34 11.66 -11.34
C PRO A 61 -5.84 11.97 -11.16
N TYR A 62 -5.14 11.06 -10.49
CA TYR A 62 -3.69 11.06 -10.43
C TYR A 62 -3.14 9.89 -11.26
N GLU A 63 -1.98 10.08 -11.87
CA GLU A 63 -1.24 8.97 -12.46
C GLU A 63 -0.68 8.12 -11.33
N ASP A 64 -1.45 7.11 -10.91
CA ASP A 64 -0.98 6.14 -9.93
C ASP A 64 0.09 5.23 -10.55
N CYS A 65 1.03 4.78 -9.73
CA CYS A 65 2.03 3.78 -10.15
C CYS A 65 1.38 2.52 -10.75
N CYS A 66 0.15 2.20 -10.33
CA CYS A 66 -0.66 1.14 -10.89
C CYS A 66 -0.93 1.31 -12.40
N THR A 67 -1.18 2.51 -12.91
CA THR A 67 -1.42 2.68 -14.35
C THR A 67 -0.13 2.62 -15.17
N ILE A 68 0.99 3.02 -14.58
CA ILE A 68 2.31 3.07 -15.23
C ILE A 68 2.96 1.68 -15.32
N PHE A 69 2.82 0.85 -14.29
CA PHE A 69 3.52 -0.43 -14.17
C PHE A 69 2.62 -1.66 -14.37
N VAL A 70 1.36 -1.48 -14.76
CA VAL A 70 0.48 -2.64 -15.03
C VAL A 70 0.98 -3.41 -16.25
N PRO A 71 1.31 -4.72 -16.08
CA PRO A 71 1.67 -5.55 -17.21
C PRO A 71 0.44 -5.78 -18.09
N ARG A 72 0.65 -5.92 -19.41
CA ARG A 72 -0.44 -6.20 -20.37
C ARG A 72 -1.23 -7.48 -20.04
N HIS A 73 -0.55 -8.46 -19.45
CA HIS A 73 -1.14 -9.75 -19.05
C HIS A 73 -0.75 -10.07 -17.60
N PRO A 74 -1.50 -9.59 -16.60
CA PRO A 74 -1.20 -9.86 -15.20
C PRO A 74 -1.42 -11.34 -14.88
N VAL A 75 -0.47 -11.93 -14.14
CA VAL A 75 -0.55 -13.31 -13.68
C VAL A 75 -1.48 -13.38 -12.46
N THR A 76 -2.55 -14.18 -12.56
CA THR A 76 -3.53 -14.34 -11.48
C THR A 76 -3.22 -15.48 -10.52
N ARG A 77 -2.27 -16.35 -10.86
CA ARG A 77 -1.84 -17.49 -10.03
C ARG A 77 -0.31 -17.55 -9.93
N PRO A 78 0.31 -16.54 -9.30
CA PRO A 78 1.77 -16.50 -9.19
C PRO A 78 2.30 -17.71 -8.41
N ARG A 79 3.54 -18.08 -8.69
CA ARG A 79 4.26 -19.13 -7.95
C ARG A 79 5.45 -18.49 -7.25
N LEU A 80 5.59 -18.75 -5.96
CA LEU A 80 6.66 -18.18 -5.14
C LEU A 80 8.04 -18.37 -5.77
N ARG A 81 8.35 -19.59 -6.21
CA ARG A 81 9.61 -19.92 -6.90
C ARG A 81 9.90 -19.02 -8.12
N GLN A 82 8.88 -18.63 -8.88
CA GLN A 82 9.08 -17.77 -10.06
C GLN A 82 9.40 -16.34 -9.66
N VAL A 83 8.80 -15.86 -8.57
CA VAL A 83 9.08 -14.54 -8.00
C VAL A 83 10.50 -14.51 -7.44
N GLU A 84 10.87 -15.49 -6.63
CA GLU A 84 12.23 -15.62 -6.07
C GLU A 84 13.30 -15.67 -7.17
N GLU A 85 13.06 -16.41 -8.26
CA GLU A 85 13.99 -16.47 -9.39
C GLU A 85 14.11 -15.11 -10.11
N ALA A 86 12.98 -14.43 -10.31
CA ALA A 86 12.97 -13.10 -10.94
C ALA A 86 13.67 -12.04 -10.06
N GLU A 87 13.60 -12.17 -8.74
CA GLU A 87 14.24 -11.26 -7.79
C GLU A 87 15.76 -11.42 -7.74
N ARG A 88 16.32 -12.58 -8.12
CA ARG A 88 17.79 -12.84 -8.07
C ARG A 88 18.63 -11.89 -8.91
N VAL A 89 18.05 -11.35 -9.99
CA VAL A 89 18.75 -10.41 -10.87
C VAL A 89 18.58 -8.95 -10.43
N LEU A 90 17.81 -8.70 -9.37
CA LEU A 90 17.55 -7.38 -8.83
C LEU A 90 18.44 -7.12 -7.61
N PRO A 91 19.05 -5.93 -7.47
CA PRO A 91 19.78 -5.53 -6.27
C PRO A 91 18.80 -5.12 -5.16
N VAL A 92 17.92 -6.04 -4.74
CA VAL A 92 16.78 -5.78 -3.84
C VAL A 92 17.23 -5.10 -2.54
N VAL A 93 18.33 -5.56 -1.93
CA VAL A 93 18.83 -5.02 -0.66
C VAL A 93 19.27 -3.55 -0.80
N GLU A 94 19.94 -3.20 -1.90
CA GLU A 94 20.39 -1.84 -2.17
C GLU A 94 19.19 -0.93 -2.44
N LEU A 95 18.24 -1.37 -3.26
CA LEU A 95 17.01 -0.64 -3.57
C LEU A 95 16.17 -0.38 -2.30
N LEU A 96 16.06 -1.38 -1.42
CA LEU A 96 15.37 -1.24 -0.14
C LEU A 96 16.10 -0.25 0.77
N GLY A 97 17.43 -0.34 0.87
CA GLY A 97 18.24 0.60 1.65
C GLY A 97 18.05 2.05 1.20
N GLU A 98 18.07 2.28 -0.11
CA GLU A 98 17.80 3.60 -0.68
C GLU A 98 16.38 4.10 -0.40
N ALA A 99 15.37 3.26 -0.57
CA ALA A 99 13.97 3.62 -0.35
C ALA A 99 13.70 3.97 1.13
N LEU A 100 14.24 3.15 2.04
CA LEU A 100 14.12 3.37 3.48
C LEU A 100 14.88 4.63 3.91
N GLY A 101 16.08 4.87 3.36
CA GLY A 101 16.87 6.07 3.67
C GLY A 101 16.22 7.39 3.21
N LYS A 102 15.32 7.33 2.21
CA LYS A 102 14.56 8.47 1.69
C LYS A 102 13.16 8.60 2.32
N THR A 103 12.81 7.80 3.32
CA THR A 103 11.49 7.83 3.96
C THR A 103 11.30 9.08 4.80
N GLU A 104 10.21 9.81 4.57
CA GLU A 104 9.79 10.96 5.38
C GLU A 104 8.66 10.58 6.34
N VAL A 105 8.71 11.09 7.57
CA VAL A 105 7.69 10.84 8.59
C VAL A 105 6.95 12.14 8.91
N ILE A 106 5.68 12.20 8.55
CA ILE A 106 4.80 13.35 8.84
C ILE A 106 3.94 13.00 10.05
N LYS A 107 4.12 13.73 11.15
CA LYS A 107 3.25 13.63 12.34
C LYS A 107 2.01 14.48 12.12
N ILE A 108 0.88 13.85 11.84
CA ILE A 108 -0.41 14.55 11.73
C ILE A 108 -0.93 14.80 13.14
N THR A 109 -1.16 16.06 13.48
CA THR A 109 -1.85 16.49 14.71
C THR A 109 -3.16 17.16 14.34
N GLU A 110 -4.15 17.20 15.25
CA GLU A 110 -5.50 17.70 14.98
C GLU A 110 -5.61 19.22 14.69
N LYS A 111 -4.50 19.93 14.44
CA LYS A 111 -4.54 21.38 14.19
C LYS A 111 -5.18 21.70 12.84
N GLY A 112 -6.45 22.14 12.90
CA GLY A 112 -7.00 23.15 11.99
C GLY A 112 -8.15 22.70 11.11
N ARG A 113 -9.38 22.67 11.67
CA ARG A 113 -10.63 22.73 10.88
C ARG A 113 -11.10 24.17 10.66
N GLU A 114 -10.22 25.16 10.81
CA GLU A 114 -10.51 26.57 10.54
C GLU A 114 -9.43 27.19 9.63
N GLY A 115 -9.85 27.58 8.42
CA GLY A 115 -9.25 28.69 7.68
C GLY A 115 -8.02 28.42 6.80
N ASN A 116 -8.26 28.37 5.49
CA ASN A 116 -7.39 28.78 4.37
C ASN A 116 -5.85 28.72 4.52
N GLY A 117 -5.23 27.90 3.67
CA GLY A 117 -4.06 28.30 2.89
C GLY A 117 -2.70 28.17 3.58
N SER A 118 -1.92 27.20 3.10
CA SER A 118 -0.45 27.14 3.13
C SER A 118 0.24 27.36 4.50
N ASP A 119 0.49 26.26 5.22
CA ASP A 119 1.64 26.20 6.12
C ASP A 119 2.08 24.74 6.33
N TYR A 120 3.04 24.27 5.50
CA TYR A 120 3.73 23.01 5.74
C TYR A 120 4.86 23.27 6.74
N GLY A 121 4.52 23.19 8.03
CA GLY A 121 5.43 23.44 9.14
C GLY A 121 6.42 22.30 9.43
N HIS A 122 7.70 22.66 9.38
CA HIS A 122 8.88 22.12 10.08
C HIS A 122 9.12 20.60 10.12
N HIS A 123 10.10 20.19 9.30
CA HIS A 123 10.71 18.87 9.26
C HIS A 123 11.61 18.60 10.47
N GLU A 124 11.27 17.59 11.28
CA GLU A 124 12.26 16.88 12.11
C GLU A 124 12.76 15.66 11.32
N PRO A 125 14.08 15.50 11.11
CA PRO A 125 14.59 14.28 10.50
C PRO A 125 14.30 13.08 11.41
N ALA A 126 13.83 11.98 10.81
CA ALA A 126 13.59 10.74 11.51
C ALA A 126 14.92 10.24 12.12
N GLN A 127 15.05 10.33 13.44
CA GLN A 127 16.08 9.61 14.17
C GLN A 127 15.66 8.14 14.26
N LEU A 128 16.29 7.32 13.42
CA LEU A 128 16.21 5.88 13.50
C LEU A 128 16.83 5.39 14.83
N PRO A 129 16.20 4.42 15.53
CA PRO A 129 16.84 3.71 16.63
C PRO A 129 17.94 2.75 16.15
#